data_AF-A0A820PSD8-F1
#
_entry.id   AF-A0A820PSD8-F1
#
_cell.length_a   1.000
_cell.length_b   1.000
_cell.length_c   1.000
_cell.angle_alpha   90.00
_cell.angle_beta   90.00
_cell.angle_gamma   90.00
#
_symmetry.space_group_name_H-M   'P 1'
#
loop_
_entity.id
_entity.type
_entity.pdbx_description
1 polymer ?
#
loop_
_entity_poly.entity_id
_entity_poly.type
_entity_poly.pdbx_seq_one_letter_code
_entity_poly.pdbx_strand_id
1 'polypeptide(L)'
;MLPDGRVWLGAVRGVMRFDSNSSDINAWRVFNSARYMPNRESLVHVSSLTVLSRQSDASPNLGSGVVAITNKGLAILRFEMWTLGQKADHFQMLVDQPGRHDKNGFISDCSMSSWGDSRTCIKESDDNDGMWTSMYLASQIFRYVVTQDARVKAQARKYFEAMELLN
;
A
#
# COMPACT_ATOMS: atom_id res chain seq x y z
N MET A 1 -4.80 27.12 12.65
CA MET A 1 -4.48 26.55 11.33
C MET A 1 -3.06 26.02 11.41
N LEU A 2 -2.75 24.86 10.83
CA LEU A 2 -1.37 24.36 10.82
C LEU A 2 -0.50 25.27 9.94
N PRO A 3 0.82 25.35 10.19
CA PRO A 3 1.72 26.18 9.38
C PRO A 3 1.73 25.82 7.89
N ASP A 4 1.26 24.62 7.51
CA ASP A 4 1.21 24.13 6.13
C ASP A 4 -0.13 24.39 5.42
N GLY A 5 -1.06 25.15 6.03
CA GLY A 5 -2.37 25.46 5.45
C GLY A 5 -3.36 24.29 5.45
N ARG A 6 -3.02 23.17 6.11
CA ARG A 6 -3.87 21.98 6.16
C ARG A 6 -4.68 21.91 7.44
N VAL A 7 -5.84 21.26 7.34
CA VAL A 7 -6.75 21.01 8.47
C VAL A 7 -7.18 19.56 8.45
N TRP A 8 -7.15 18.91 9.62
CA TRP A 8 -7.65 17.56 9.82
C TRP A 8 -8.95 17.58 10.61
N LEU A 9 -9.91 16.77 10.18
CA LEU A 9 -11.23 16.63 10.79
C LEU A 9 -11.51 15.15 11.06
N GLY A 10 -12.01 14.84 12.25
CA GLY A 10 -12.55 13.52 12.60
C GLY A 10 -14.05 13.46 12.37
N ALA A 11 -14.56 12.32 11.94
CA ALA A 11 -15.98 12.08 11.71
C ALA A 11 -16.38 10.64 12.08
N VAL A 12 -17.65 10.30 11.88
CA VAL A 12 -18.20 8.93 12.05
C VAL A 12 -17.79 7.95 10.93
N ARG A 13 -17.06 8.43 9.92
CA ARG A 13 -16.59 7.67 8.76
C ARG A 13 -15.08 7.85 8.53
N GLY A 14 -14.31 8.04 9.61
CA GLY A 14 -12.85 8.22 9.54
C GLY A 14 -12.44 9.68 9.62
N VAL A 15 -11.34 10.04 8.95
CA VAL A 15 -10.79 11.40 8.97
C VAL A 15 -10.80 12.01 7.58
N MET A 16 -10.82 13.33 7.55
CA MET A 16 -10.74 14.13 6.34
C MET A 16 -9.62 15.14 6.49
N ARG A 17 -8.91 15.40 5.39
CA ARG A 17 -7.89 16.45 5.30
C ARG A 17 -8.30 17.47 4.26
N PHE A 18 -8.31 18.74 4.65
CA PHE A 18 -8.44 19.87 3.75
C PHE A 18 -7.08 20.56 3.56
N ASP A 19 -6.77 20.97 2.34
CA ASP A 19 -5.60 21.75 1.98
C ASP A 19 -6.04 23.08 1.36
N SER A 20 -5.91 24.19 2.12
CA SER A 20 -6.36 25.50 1.65
C SER A 20 -5.50 26.08 0.52
N ASN A 21 -4.32 25.51 0.28
CA ASN A 21 -3.41 25.95 -0.77
C ASN A 21 -3.67 25.22 -2.10
N SER A 22 -4.54 24.20 -2.09
CA SER A 22 -4.89 23.44 -3.29
C SER A 22 -6.10 24.07 -3.98
N SER A 23 -5.95 24.41 -5.26
CA SER A 23 -7.04 24.83 -6.15
C SER A 23 -7.69 23.67 -6.91
N ASP A 24 -7.21 22.44 -6.70
CA ASP A 24 -7.68 21.23 -7.36
C ASP A 24 -8.85 20.57 -6.60
N ILE A 25 -9.65 19.74 -7.28
CA ILE A 25 -10.70 18.89 -6.71
C ILE A 25 -10.19 18.03 -5.54
N ASN A 26 -8.87 17.78 -5.52
CA ASN A 26 -8.15 17.05 -4.49
C ASN A 26 -7.84 17.87 -3.22
N ALA A 27 -8.35 19.10 -3.09
CA ALA A 27 -8.22 19.91 -1.87
C ALA A 27 -8.77 19.19 -0.64
N TRP A 28 -9.78 18.33 -0.83
CA TRP A 28 -10.28 17.41 0.18
C TRP A 28 -9.79 15.99 -0.07
N ARG A 29 -9.35 15.30 0.99
CA ARG A 29 -9.06 13.87 0.98
C ARG A 29 -9.76 13.18 2.15
N VAL A 30 -10.38 12.04 1.87
CA VAL A 30 -11.09 11.21 2.86
C VAL A 30 -10.31 9.94 3.11
N PHE A 31 -10.16 9.58 4.38
CA PHE A 31 -9.44 8.40 4.83
C PHE A 31 -10.37 7.51 5.65
N ASN A 32 -10.82 6.41 5.04
CA ASN A 32 -11.70 5.40 5.61
C ASN A 32 -11.30 3.99 5.09
N SER A 33 -11.95 2.92 5.54
CA SER A 33 -11.65 1.51 5.29
C SER A 33 -10.38 1.01 5.99
N ALA A 34 -10.19 -0.31 5.94
CA ALA A 34 -9.05 -1.02 6.52
C ALA A 34 -7.67 -0.51 6.05
N ARG A 35 -7.62 0.23 4.95
CA ARG A 35 -6.39 0.86 4.46
C ARG A 35 -5.89 2.00 5.37
N TYR A 36 -6.82 2.76 5.93
CA TYR A 36 -6.50 3.99 6.67
C TYR A 36 -7.02 4.00 8.11
N MET A 37 -8.03 3.18 8.40
CA MET A 37 -8.74 3.14 9.66
C MET A 37 -8.89 1.69 10.12
N PRO A 38 -8.97 1.43 11.44
CA PRO A 38 -9.22 0.09 11.97
C PRO A 38 -10.71 -0.30 11.79
N ASN A 39 -11.21 -0.34 10.55
CA ASN A 39 -12.58 -0.77 10.25
C ASN A 39 -12.69 -1.51 8.91
N ARG A 40 -13.78 -2.27 8.74
CA ARG A 40 -14.24 -2.79 7.43
C ARG A 40 -15.61 -2.26 7.02
N GLU A 41 -16.41 -1.77 7.97
CA GLU A 41 -17.84 -1.53 7.81
C GLU A 41 -18.19 -0.06 7.52
N SER A 42 -17.24 0.70 6.97
CA SER A 42 -17.37 2.14 6.65
C SER A 42 -17.59 3.09 7.84
N LEU A 43 -18.14 2.64 8.96
CA LEU A 43 -18.32 3.42 10.19
C LEU A 43 -17.14 3.24 11.13
N VAL A 44 -16.52 4.36 11.49
CA VAL A 44 -15.48 4.47 12.50
C VAL A 44 -15.57 5.85 13.11
N HIS A 45 -15.93 5.92 14.39
CA HIS A 45 -16.11 7.18 15.08
C HIS A 45 -14.77 7.66 15.62
N VAL A 46 -14.27 8.76 15.05
CA VAL A 46 -13.07 9.45 15.54
C VAL A 46 -13.48 10.36 16.70
N SER A 47 -13.10 9.97 17.93
CA SER A 47 -13.42 10.73 19.14
C SER A 47 -12.41 11.84 19.44
N SER A 48 -11.16 11.66 19.00
CA SER A 48 -10.10 12.64 19.16
C SER A 48 -9.02 12.44 18.11
N LEU A 49 -8.29 13.51 17.79
CA LEU A 49 -7.16 13.47 16.88
C LEU A 49 -6.03 14.39 17.37
N THR A 50 -4.80 14.03 17.00
CA THR A 50 -3.64 14.91 17.10
C THR A 50 -2.89 14.93 15.78
N VAL A 51 -2.41 16.11 15.40
CA VAL A 51 -1.68 16.28 14.14
C VAL A 51 -0.21 15.95 14.36
N LEU A 52 0.33 15.16 13.46
CA LEU A 52 1.77 14.90 13.39
C LEU A 52 2.44 15.90 12.46
N SER A 53 3.49 16.54 12.95
CA SER A 53 4.35 17.42 12.16
C SER A 53 4.81 16.73 10.88
N ARG A 54 4.88 17.48 9.77
CA ARG A 54 5.58 17.04 8.56
C ARG A 54 7.05 16.77 8.93
N GLN A 55 7.63 15.67 8.43
CA GLN A 55 9.06 15.43 8.57
C GLN A 55 9.85 16.56 7.89
N SER A 56 10.94 17.01 8.49
CA SER A 56 11.67 18.19 8.03
C SER A 56 12.21 18.06 6.60
N ASP A 57 12.64 16.86 6.23
CA ASP A 57 13.19 16.45 4.94
C ASP A 57 12.13 16.05 3.89
N ALA A 58 10.87 15.87 4.29
CA ALA A 58 9.80 15.50 3.37
C ALA A 58 9.43 16.65 2.41
N SER A 59 9.01 16.31 1.18
CA SER A 59 8.49 17.30 0.24
C SER A 59 7.37 18.16 0.89
N PRO A 60 7.31 19.48 0.64
CA PRO A 60 6.22 20.34 1.12
C PRO A 60 4.82 19.84 0.75
N ASN A 61 4.72 19.03 -0.32
CA ASN A 61 3.48 18.47 -0.84
C ASN A 61 2.91 17.29 0.00
N LEU A 62 3.73 16.61 0.80
CA LEU A 62 3.26 15.47 1.62
C LEU A 62 2.38 15.96 2.79
N GLY A 63 2.76 17.08 3.40
CA GLY A 63 2.04 17.71 4.51
C GLY A 63 2.13 16.96 5.84
N SER A 64 1.39 17.47 6.82
CA SER A 64 1.24 16.86 8.15
C SER A 64 0.47 15.53 8.11
N GLY A 65 0.78 14.64 9.06
CA GLY A 65 0.04 13.41 9.32
C GLY A 65 -0.96 13.57 10.48
N VAL A 66 -1.59 12.47 10.89
CA VAL A 66 -2.55 12.48 12.01
C VAL A 66 -2.53 11.16 12.79
N VAL A 67 -2.73 11.25 14.10
CA VAL A 67 -3.11 10.12 14.95
C VAL A 67 -4.55 10.33 15.38
N ALA A 68 -5.40 9.34 15.16
CA ALA A 68 -6.83 9.38 15.50
C ALA A 68 -7.17 8.27 16.49
N ILE A 69 -7.84 8.66 17.58
CA ILE A 69 -8.46 7.72 18.52
C ILE A 69 -9.85 7.42 17.99
N THR A 70 -10.17 6.14 17.82
CA THR A 70 -11.45 5.71 17.30
C THR A 70 -12.13 4.70 18.23
N ASN A 71 -13.44 4.51 18.07
CA ASN A 71 -14.17 3.44 18.75
C ASN A 71 -13.77 2.01 18.32
N LYS A 72 -12.84 1.86 17.37
CA LYS A 72 -12.31 0.58 16.89
C LYS A 72 -10.79 0.43 17.09
N GLY A 73 -10.16 1.35 17.83
CA GLY A 73 -8.72 1.36 18.08
C GLY A 73 -8.02 2.63 17.58
N LEU A 74 -6.69 2.55 17.46
CA LEU A 74 -5.85 3.68 17.05
C LEU A 74 -5.59 3.65 15.54
N ALA A 75 -5.71 4.79 14.87
CA ALA A 75 -5.26 4.97 13.49
C ALA A 75 -4.08 5.96 13.45
N ILE A 76 -3.01 5.61 12.74
CA ILE A 76 -1.84 6.48 12.54
C ILE A 76 -1.64 6.64 11.04
N LEU A 77 -1.85 7.86 10.53
CA LEU A 77 -1.64 8.19 9.13
C LEU A 77 -0.41 9.08 9.02
N ARG A 78 0.57 8.59 8.26
CA ARG A 78 1.82 9.29 7.96
C ARG A 78 2.01 9.38 6.46
N PHE A 79 2.66 10.46 6.05
CA PHE A 79 3.12 10.64 4.68
C PHE A 79 4.63 10.52 4.70
N GLU A 80 5.15 9.59 3.90
CA GLU A 80 6.56 9.28 3.85
C GLU A 80 7.08 9.50 2.43
N MET A 81 8.29 10.04 2.31
CA MET A 81 9.02 10.07 1.05
C MET A 81 9.66 8.71 0.80
N TRP A 82 9.43 8.17 -0.39
CA TRP A 82 10.06 6.93 -0.84
C TRP A 82 10.65 7.16 -2.21
N THR A 83 11.89 6.70 -2.43
CA THR A 83 12.41 6.51 -3.78
C THR A 83 11.65 5.38 -4.48
N LEU A 84 11.64 5.38 -5.81
CA LEU A 84 11.04 4.27 -6.57
C LEU A 84 11.70 2.92 -6.24
N GLY A 85 13.01 2.92 -6.01
CA GLY A 85 13.77 1.73 -5.60
C GLY A 85 13.31 1.20 -4.24
N GLN A 86 13.26 2.06 -3.21
CA GLN A 86 12.73 1.67 -1.89
C GLN A 86 11.32 1.09 -1.98
N LYS A 87 10.45 1.73 -2.79
CA LYS A 87 9.06 1.29 -2.95
C LYS A 87 9.01 -0.07 -3.64
N ALA A 88 9.80 -0.27 -4.68
CA ALA A 88 9.92 -1.55 -5.37
C ALA A 88 10.42 -2.65 -4.42
N ASP A 89 11.46 -2.39 -3.64
CA ASP A 89 12.03 -3.36 -2.71
C ASP A 89 11.03 -3.77 -1.61
N HIS A 90 10.23 -2.84 -1.08
CA HIS A 90 9.19 -3.17 -0.10
C HIS A 90 8.12 -4.11 -0.65
N PHE A 91 7.61 -3.88 -1.86
CA PHE A 91 6.65 -4.80 -2.46
C PHE A 91 7.29 -6.12 -2.90
N GLN A 92 8.54 -6.08 -3.35
CA GLN A 92 9.30 -7.27 -3.70
C GLN A 92 9.45 -8.21 -2.49
N MET A 93 9.74 -7.67 -1.30
CA MET A 93 9.82 -8.46 -0.07
C MET A 93 8.53 -9.24 0.22
N LEU A 94 7.35 -8.70 -0.12
CA LEU A 94 6.06 -9.39 0.08
C LEU A 94 5.83 -10.54 -0.92
N VAL A 95 6.47 -10.48 -2.09
CA VAL A 95 6.46 -11.57 -3.08
C VAL A 95 7.48 -12.65 -2.71
N ASP A 96 8.68 -12.23 -2.32
CA ASP A 96 9.80 -13.12 -1.97
C ASP A 96 9.59 -13.88 -0.66
N GLN A 97 8.72 -13.37 0.22
CA GLN A 97 8.45 -14.02 1.50
C GLN A 97 7.87 -15.43 1.27
N PRO A 98 8.54 -16.49 1.79
CA PRO A 98 8.08 -17.86 1.62
C PRO A 98 6.65 -18.06 2.11
N GLY A 99 5.85 -18.78 1.33
CA GLY A 99 4.46 -19.06 1.66
C GLY A 99 3.46 -17.97 1.27
N ARG A 100 3.91 -16.81 0.73
CA ARG A 100 3.01 -15.74 0.26
C ARG A 100 2.55 -15.92 -1.19
N HIS A 101 2.69 -14.89 -2.02
CA HIS A 101 2.07 -14.79 -3.33
C HIS A 101 2.65 -15.79 -4.34
N ASP A 102 3.87 -16.29 -4.15
CA ASP A 102 4.40 -17.37 -4.98
C ASP A 102 3.73 -18.72 -4.67
N LYS A 103 3.09 -19.28 -5.68
CA LYS A 103 2.44 -20.59 -5.71
C LYS A 103 3.02 -21.39 -6.86
N ASN A 104 4.05 -22.18 -6.59
CA ASN A 104 4.69 -23.05 -7.59
C ASN A 104 5.19 -22.28 -8.84
N GLY A 105 5.71 -21.06 -8.66
CA GLY A 105 6.16 -20.25 -9.79
C GLY A 105 5.08 -19.41 -10.47
N PHE A 106 3.86 -19.36 -9.92
CA PHE A 106 2.84 -18.38 -10.26
C PHE A 106 2.64 -17.37 -9.13
N ILE A 107 2.23 -16.15 -9.47
CA ILE A 107 1.76 -15.16 -8.51
C ILE A 107 0.26 -15.37 -8.34
N SER A 108 -0.15 -15.72 -7.12
CA SER A 108 -1.55 -15.86 -6.74
C SER A 108 -1.99 -14.76 -5.80
N ASP A 109 -3.29 -14.49 -5.84
CA ASP A 109 -3.94 -13.69 -4.80
C ASP A 109 -3.85 -14.38 -3.44
N CYS A 110 -3.95 -13.54 -2.41
CA CYS A 110 -3.61 -13.91 -1.05
C CYS A 110 -4.53 -13.20 -0.07
N SER A 111 -5.32 -13.96 0.68
CA SER A 111 -6.17 -13.43 1.75
C SER A 111 -5.52 -13.63 3.12
N MET A 112 -5.84 -12.75 4.07
CA MET A 112 -5.45 -12.96 5.47
C MET A 112 -6.44 -13.93 6.12
N SER A 113 -5.95 -14.84 6.96
CA SER A 113 -6.81 -15.80 7.69
C SER A 113 -7.78 -15.12 8.66
N SER A 114 -7.40 -13.93 9.13
CA SER A 114 -8.23 -13.06 9.96
C SER A 114 -7.93 -11.60 9.62
N TRP A 115 -8.88 -10.71 9.92
CA TRP A 115 -8.70 -9.30 9.61
C TRP A 115 -7.50 -8.71 10.38
N GLY A 116 -6.58 -8.10 9.64
CA GLY A 116 -5.41 -7.41 10.19
C GLY A 116 -4.20 -8.30 10.42
N ASP A 117 -4.30 -9.62 10.29
CA ASP A 117 -3.15 -10.51 10.41
C ASP A 117 -2.36 -10.62 9.09
N SER A 118 -1.55 -9.59 8.83
CA SER A 118 -0.72 -9.50 7.62
C SER A 118 0.38 -10.56 7.54
N ARG A 119 0.63 -11.33 8.60
CA ARG A 119 1.60 -12.44 8.60
C ARG A 119 1.08 -13.66 7.85
N THR A 120 -0.23 -13.72 7.63
CA THR A 120 -0.88 -14.86 6.97
C THR A 120 -1.09 -14.59 5.49
N CYS A 121 -1.13 -15.68 4.72
CA CYS A 121 -1.41 -15.66 3.30
C CYS A 121 -2.08 -16.97 2.88
N ILE A 122 -3.41 -16.97 2.84
CA ILE A 122 -4.19 -18.08 2.31
C ILE A 122 -4.31 -17.83 0.82
N LYS A 123 -3.59 -18.66 0.05
CA LYS A 123 -3.69 -18.70 -1.40
C LYS A 123 -4.89 -19.55 -1.79
N GLU A 124 -5.73 -19.01 -2.65
CA GLU A 124 -6.79 -19.77 -3.30
C GLU A 124 -6.36 -20.10 -4.74
N SER A 125 -7.11 -20.96 -5.42
CA SER A 125 -6.93 -21.11 -6.86
C SER A 125 -7.86 -20.11 -7.53
N ASP A 126 -7.29 -19.24 -8.33
CA ASP A 126 -8.00 -18.15 -9.00
C ASP A 126 -7.66 -18.18 -10.49
N ASP A 127 -8.64 -17.87 -11.35
CA ASP A 127 -8.45 -17.85 -12.80
C ASP A 127 -7.52 -16.71 -13.26
N ASN A 128 -7.25 -15.73 -12.38
CA ASN A 128 -6.36 -14.62 -12.61
C ASN A 128 -4.90 -14.89 -12.24
N ASP A 129 -4.54 -16.08 -11.72
CA ASP A 129 -3.14 -16.41 -11.39
C ASP A 129 -2.20 -16.18 -12.59
N GLY A 130 -2.65 -16.51 -13.82
CA GLY A 130 -1.91 -16.22 -15.05
C GLY A 130 -1.79 -14.72 -15.34
N MET A 131 -2.87 -13.95 -15.14
CA MET A 131 -2.87 -12.49 -15.30
C MET A 131 -1.92 -11.83 -14.32
N TRP A 132 -2.02 -12.14 -13.02
CA TRP A 132 -1.14 -11.61 -11.98
C TRP A 132 0.33 -11.94 -12.23
N THR A 133 0.60 -13.18 -12.65
CA THR A 133 1.94 -13.63 -13.02
C THR A 133 2.49 -12.83 -14.20
N SER A 134 1.68 -12.58 -15.24
CA SER A 134 2.10 -11.78 -16.40
C SER A 134 2.43 -10.32 -16.04
N MET A 135 1.63 -9.69 -15.18
CA MET A 135 1.85 -8.32 -14.71
C MET A 135 3.13 -8.24 -13.87
N TYR A 136 3.32 -9.20 -12.96
CA TYR A 136 4.54 -9.27 -12.15
C TYR A 136 5.77 -9.52 -13.03
N LEU A 137 5.71 -10.45 -13.99
CA LEU A 137 6.79 -10.70 -14.93
C LEU A 137 7.19 -9.43 -15.70
N ALA A 138 6.22 -8.70 -16.25
CA ALA A 138 6.47 -7.43 -16.93
C ALA A 138 7.19 -6.43 -16.02
N SER A 139 6.78 -6.33 -14.74
CA SER A 139 7.45 -5.47 -13.76
C SER A 139 8.93 -5.85 -13.54
N GLN A 140 9.25 -7.15 -13.50
CA GLN A 140 10.62 -7.63 -13.33
C GLN A 140 11.47 -7.39 -14.59
N ILE A 141 10.89 -7.50 -15.78
CA ILE A 141 11.58 -7.14 -17.04
C ILE A 141 11.96 -5.66 -17.03
N PHE A 142 11.01 -4.76 -16.73
CA PHE A 142 11.33 -3.32 -16.63
C PHE A 142 12.35 -3.02 -15.54
N ARG A 143 12.24 -3.68 -14.37
CA ARG A 143 13.23 -3.56 -13.30
C ARG A 143 14.62 -3.98 -13.79
N TYR A 144 14.75 -5.12 -14.46
CA TYR A 144 16.03 -5.59 -15.00
C TYR A 144 16.62 -4.64 -16.04
N VAL A 145 15.80 -4.06 -16.93
CA VAL A 145 16.30 -3.08 -17.92
C VAL A 145 16.99 -1.91 -17.22
N VAL A 146 16.44 -1.42 -16.11
CA VAL A 146 17.02 -0.29 -15.35
C VAL A 146 18.18 -0.72 -14.46
N THR A 147 18.07 -1.85 -13.74
CA THR A 147 19.06 -2.23 -12.71
C THR A 147 20.18 -3.12 -13.23
N GLN A 148 19.95 -3.86 -14.32
CA GLN A 148 20.81 -4.92 -14.86
C GLN A 148 21.17 -6.01 -13.83
N ASP A 149 20.34 -6.20 -12.78
CA ASP A 149 20.59 -7.19 -11.73
C ASP A 149 20.28 -8.61 -12.22
N ALA A 150 21.30 -9.47 -12.26
CA ALA A 150 21.17 -10.86 -12.69
C ALA A 150 20.14 -11.67 -11.88
N ARG A 151 19.92 -11.33 -10.61
CA ARG A 151 18.90 -12.00 -9.75
C ARG A 151 17.49 -11.67 -10.23
N VAL A 152 17.25 -10.43 -10.63
CA VAL A 152 15.96 -9.99 -11.20
C VAL A 152 15.70 -10.72 -12.51
N LYS A 153 16.73 -10.89 -13.35
CA LYS A 153 16.62 -11.67 -14.59
C LYS A 153 16.27 -13.14 -14.33
N ALA A 154 16.94 -13.77 -13.35
CA ALA A 154 16.65 -15.15 -12.97
C ALA A 154 15.22 -15.31 -12.44
N GLN A 155 14.75 -14.35 -11.62
CA GLN A 155 13.39 -14.33 -11.12
C GLN A 155 12.36 -14.16 -12.25
N ALA A 156 12.60 -13.23 -13.19
CA ALA A 156 11.74 -13.06 -14.36
C ALA A 156 11.67 -14.35 -15.19
N ARG A 157 12.80 -15.02 -15.40
CA ARG A 157 12.85 -16.31 -16.10
C ARG A 157 11.99 -17.38 -15.41
N LYS A 158 12.06 -17.50 -14.08
CA LYS A 158 11.23 -18.44 -13.30
C LYS A 158 9.73 -18.26 -13.61
N TYR A 159 9.23 -17.03 -13.58
CA TYR A 159 7.81 -16.76 -13.83
C TYR A 159 7.45 -16.85 -15.32
N PHE A 160 8.39 -16.56 -16.22
CA PHE A 160 8.19 -16.79 -17.65
C PHE A 160 8.02 -18.28 -17.96
N GLU A 161 8.89 -19.14 -17.43
CA GLU A 161 8.81 -20.59 -17.61
C GLU A 161 7.51 -21.18 -17.04
N ALA A 162 6.99 -20.61 -15.94
CA ALA A 162 5.67 -20.96 -15.43
C ALA A 162 4.54 -20.57 -16.41
N MET A 163 4.60 -19.36 -16.97
CA MET A 163 3.62 -18.90 -17.96
C MET A 163 3.61 -19.73 -19.25
N GLU A 164 4.76 -20.29 -19.67
CA GLU A 164 4.83 -21.18 -20.83
C GLU A 164 4.01 -22.48 -20.64
N LEU A 165 3.76 -22.91 -19.40
CA LEU A 165 2.92 -24.09 -19.10
C LEU A 165 1.42 -23.84 -19.32
N LEU A 166 1.01 -22.58 -19.51
CA LEU A 166 -0.38 -22.19 -19.75
C LEU A 166 -0.74 -22.10 -21.25
N ASN A 167 0.24 -22.29 -22.15
CA ASN A 167 0.07 -22.22 -23.60
C ASN A 167 -0.22 -23.58 -24.24
#